data_AF-A0A142X5W3-F1
#
_entry.id   AF-A0A142X5W3-F1
#
_cell.length_a   1.000
_cell.length_b   1.000
_cell.length_c   1.000
_cell.angle_alpha   90.00
_cell.angle_beta   90.00
_cell.angle_gamma   90.00
#
_symmetry.space_group_name_H-M   'P 1'
#
loop_
_entity.id
_entity.type
_entity.pdbx_description
1 polymer ?
#
loop_
_entity_poly.entity_id
_entity_poly.type
_entity_poly.pdbx_seq_one_letter_code
_entity_poly.pdbx_strand_id
1 'polypeptide(L)'
;MSEYDEFLQALAKNEDDTTLRLVFADWLDERGEHEEADRQRRWPAAKAWFQRFCHEHNPPLPSDTDVRRISPEELVELGRDAIRGILSSGQYIHPEESLRQMLVCGWDALERSRLVKPSEEWEFDLLFGNHEAMRHAIAENVYDFWKNWSIVTGVPLPPRVAEKSRFYCSC
;
A
#
# COMPACT_ATOMS: atom_id res chain seq x y z
N MET A 1 -4.23 22.70 -21.68
CA MET A 1 -4.44 21.43 -20.97
C MET A 1 -4.17 20.34 -21.98
N SER A 2 -3.33 19.37 -21.66
CA SER A 2 -3.00 18.29 -22.59
C SER A 2 -4.07 17.18 -22.54
N GLU A 3 -4.20 16.38 -23.60
CA GLU A 3 -5.07 15.18 -23.57
C GLU A 3 -4.70 14.24 -22.41
N TYR A 4 -3.41 14.16 -22.07
CA TYR A 4 -2.93 13.42 -20.90
C TYR A 4 -3.55 13.94 -19.60
N ASP A 5 -3.56 15.26 -19.40
CA ASP A 5 -4.17 15.88 -18.22
C ASP A 5 -5.69 15.63 -18.16
N GLU A 6 -6.35 15.53 -19.32
CA GLU A 6 -7.78 15.24 -19.42
C GLU A 6 -8.09 13.81 -18.97
N PHE A 7 -7.28 12.83 -19.38
CA PHE A 7 -7.40 11.45 -18.88
C PHE A 7 -7.22 11.39 -17.36
N LEU A 8 -6.19 12.05 -16.83
CA LEU A 8 -5.94 12.07 -15.39
C LEU A 8 -7.06 12.77 -14.61
N GLN A 9 -7.60 13.88 -15.12
CA GLN A 9 -8.72 14.56 -14.49
C GLN A 9 -10.01 13.72 -14.54
N ALA A 10 -10.26 13.00 -15.62
CA ALA A 10 -11.41 12.12 -15.74
C ALA A 10 -11.29 10.92 -14.78
N LEU A 11 -10.11 10.29 -14.69
CA LEU A 11 -9.85 9.23 -13.72
C LEU A 11 -9.86 9.74 -12.27
N ALA A 12 -9.49 10.99 -12.00
CA ALA A 12 -9.62 11.57 -10.67
C ALA A 12 -11.09 11.74 -10.24
N LYS A 13 -12.03 11.89 -11.19
CA LYS A 13 -13.48 11.98 -10.91
C LYS A 13 -14.11 10.60 -10.71
N ASN A 14 -13.61 9.58 -11.41
CA ASN A 14 -14.05 8.20 -11.29
C ASN A 14 -12.87 7.25 -11.51
N GLU A 15 -12.14 6.95 -10.44
CA GLU A 15 -10.91 6.16 -10.54
C GLU A 15 -11.16 4.69 -10.88
N ASP A 16 -12.39 4.21 -10.66
CA ASP A 16 -12.82 2.84 -10.95
C ASP A 16 -13.37 2.69 -12.38
N ASP A 17 -13.27 3.73 -13.21
CA ASP A 17 -13.63 3.67 -14.63
C ASP A 17 -12.65 2.80 -15.43
N THR A 18 -12.89 1.49 -15.38
CA THR A 18 -12.10 0.48 -16.08
C THR A 18 -12.06 0.71 -17.60
N THR A 19 -13.16 1.17 -18.19
CA THR A 19 -13.24 1.48 -19.62
C THR A 19 -12.30 2.64 -19.96
N LEU A 20 -12.38 3.73 -19.19
CA LEU A 20 -11.50 4.89 -19.38
C LEU A 20 -10.03 4.52 -19.20
N ARG A 21 -9.69 3.64 -18.25
CA ARG A 21 -8.30 3.15 -18.07
C ARG A 21 -7.79 2.37 -19.27
N LEU A 22 -8.64 1.54 -19.90
CA LEU A 22 -8.25 0.81 -21.12
C LEU A 22 -8.03 1.78 -22.29
N VAL A 23 -8.95 2.74 -22.50
CA VAL A 23 -8.78 3.77 -23.53
C VAL A 23 -7.51 4.59 -23.28
N PHE A 24 -7.23 4.96 -22.03
CA PHE A 24 -6.02 5.67 -21.68
C PHE A 24 -4.77 4.83 -21.92
N ALA A 25 -4.80 3.54 -21.59
CA ALA A 25 -3.69 2.62 -21.85
C ALA A 25 -3.38 2.48 -23.35
N ASP A 26 -4.41 2.35 -24.20
CA ASP A 26 -4.21 2.26 -25.64
C ASP A 26 -3.63 3.58 -26.20
N TRP A 27 -4.12 4.73 -25.71
CA TRP A 27 -3.60 6.06 -26.06
C TRP A 27 -2.11 6.24 -25.66
N LEU A 28 -1.70 5.67 -24.52
CA LEU A 28 -0.32 5.66 -24.02
C LEU A 28 0.57 4.77 -24.89
N ASP A 29 0.09 3.57 -25.24
CA ASP A 29 0.82 2.62 -26.10
C ASP A 29 1.10 3.20 -27.49
N GLU A 30 0.14 3.88 -28.10
CA GLU A 30 0.31 4.56 -29.39
C GLU A 30 1.41 5.63 -29.37
N ARG A 31 1.77 6.12 -28.17
CA ARG A 31 2.80 7.14 -27.95
C ARG A 31 4.12 6.58 -27.43
N GLY A 32 4.22 5.25 -27.30
CA GLY A 32 5.42 4.57 -26.82
C GLY A 32 5.55 4.49 -25.30
N GLU A 33 4.53 4.90 -24.55
CA GLU A 33 4.50 4.87 -23.07
C GLU A 33 4.03 3.50 -22.56
N HIS A 34 4.68 2.44 -23.03
CA HIS A 34 4.22 1.05 -22.85
C HIS A 34 4.15 0.59 -21.39
N GLU A 35 5.08 1.03 -20.54
CA GLU A 35 5.10 0.64 -19.13
C GLU A 35 3.92 1.25 -18.37
N GLU A 36 3.60 2.51 -18.64
CA GLU A 36 2.47 3.20 -18.04
C GLU A 36 1.14 2.66 -18.58
N ALA A 37 1.06 2.33 -19.88
CA ALA A 37 -0.08 1.64 -20.47
C ALA A 37 -0.37 0.30 -19.77
N ASP A 38 0.66 -0.52 -19.60
CA ASP A 38 0.56 -1.80 -18.88
C ASP A 38 0.11 -1.61 -17.44
N ARG A 39 0.60 -0.56 -16.77
CA ARG A 39 0.17 -0.22 -15.41
C ARG A 39 -1.31 0.11 -15.37
N GLN A 40 -1.81 0.96 -16.28
CA GLN A 40 -3.23 1.33 -16.36
C GLN A 40 -4.13 0.10 -16.57
N ARG A 41 -3.71 -0.85 -17.41
CA ARG A 41 -4.43 -2.12 -17.62
C ARG A 41 -4.48 -3.00 -16.36
N ARG A 42 -3.40 -3.02 -15.58
CA ARG A 42 -3.29 -3.83 -14.36
C ARG A 42 -3.93 -3.18 -13.14
N TRP A 43 -4.15 -1.87 -13.18
CA TRP A 43 -4.64 -1.08 -12.05
C TRP A 43 -5.93 -1.63 -11.41
N PRO A 44 -6.99 -1.98 -12.17
CA PRO A 44 -8.23 -2.48 -11.56
C PRO A 44 -8.04 -3.76 -10.75
N ALA A 45 -7.25 -4.70 -11.27
CA ALA A 45 -6.95 -5.94 -10.58
C ALA A 45 -6.12 -5.70 -9.31
N ALA A 46 -5.18 -4.76 -9.37
CA ALA A 46 -4.36 -4.38 -8.23
C ALA A 46 -5.17 -3.69 -7.12
N LYS A 47 -6.07 -2.76 -7.47
CA LYS A 47 -6.97 -2.12 -6.48
C LYS A 47 -7.92 -3.13 -5.84
N ALA A 48 -8.52 -4.02 -6.65
CA ALA A 48 -9.38 -5.08 -6.14
C ALA A 48 -8.62 -6.04 -5.21
N TRP A 49 -7.33 -6.29 -5.48
CA TRP A 49 -6.48 -7.06 -4.57
C TRP A 49 -6.33 -6.36 -3.21
N PHE A 50 -6.05 -5.05 -3.17
CA PHE A 50 -5.97 -4.28 -1.92
C PHE A 50 -7.27 -4.33 -1.12
N GLN A 51 -8.41 -4.14 -1.79
CA GLN A 51 -9.71 -4.16 -1.12
C GLN A 51 -9.98 -5.52 -0.47
N ARG A 52 -9.69 -6.62 -1.17
CA ARG A 52 -9.82 -7.98 -0.61
C ARG A 52 -8.83 -8.22 0.52
N PHE A 53 -7.57 -7.86 0.32
CA PHE A 53 -6.51 -8.02 1.31
C PHE A 53 -6.84 -7.29 2.61
N CYS A 54 -7.30 -6.04 2.53
CA CYS A 54 -7.80 -5.29 3.67
C CYS A 54 -9.02 -5.98 4.30
N HIS A 55 -9.98 -6.46 3.52
CA HIS A 55 -11.17 -7.13 4.05
C HIS A 55 -10.84 -8.42 4.82
N GLU A 56 -9.93 -9.23 4.30
CA GLU A 56 -9.58 -10.55 4.84
C GLU A 56 -8.70 -10.46 6.09
N HIS A 57 -7.79 -9.48 6.14
CA HIS A 57 -6.78 -9.38 7.20
C HIS A 57 -7.00 -8.23 8.19
N ASN A 58 -8.15 -7.58 8.11
CA ASN A 58 -8.58 -6.53 9.03
C ASN A 58 -9.99 -6.82 9.60
N PRO A 59 -10.23 -8.02 10.16
CA PRO A 59 -11.54 -8.36 10.69
C PRO A 59 -11.90 -7.46 11.89
N PRO A 60 -13.18 -7.14 12.11
CA PRO A 60 -13.59 -6.54 13.37
C PRO A 60 -13.32 -7.52 14.52
N LEU A 61 -12.77 -7.05 15.64
CA LEU A 61 -12.66 -7.90 16.83
C LEU A 61 -14.05 -8.14 17.44
N PRO A 62 -14.34 -9.32 17.99
CA PRO A 62 -15.69 -9.70 18.45
C PRO A 62 -16.28 -8.80 19.55
N SER A 63 -15.45 -8.07 20.29
CA SER A 63 -15.85 -7.30 21.47
C SER A 63 -15.79 -5.80 21.31
N ASP A 64 -15.35 -5.30 20.15
CA ASP A 64 -14.91 -3.91 20.05
C ASP A 64 -15.42 -3.26 18.76
N THR A 65 -16.45 -2.43 18.93
CA THR A 65 -17.10 -1.69 17.85
C THR A 65 -16.24 -0.52 17.36
N ASP A 66 -15.19 -0.16 18.09
CA ASP A 66 -14.41 1.06 17.86
C ASP A 66 -13.00 0.80 17.32
N VAL A 67 -12.62 -0.47 17.07
CA VAL A 67 -11.32 -0.77 16.43
C VAL A 67 -11.31 -0.27 15.00
N ARG A 68 -10.49 0.75 14.77
CA ARG A 68 -10.31 1.39 13.48
C ARG A 68 -9.74 0.40 12.47
N ARG A 69 -10.52 0.11 11.43
CA ARG A 69 -10.04 -0.62 10.26
C ARG A 69 -9.11 0.26 9.43
N ILE A 70 -7.92 -0.25 9.13
CA ILE A 70 -7.05 0.24 8.05
C ILE A 70 -7.81 0.19 6.72
N SER A 71 -7.99 1.35 6.09
CA SER A 71 -8.53 1.42 4.73
C SER A 71 -7.46 1.10 3.68
N PRO A 72 -7.84 0.69 2.45
CA PRO A 72 -6.89 0.54 1.35
C PRO A 72 -6.04 1.79 1.09
N GLU A 73 -6.62 2.98 1.27
CA GLU A 73 -5.94 4.26 1.08
C GLU A 73 -4.89 4.51 2.17
N GLU A 74 -5.21 4.19 3.42
CA GLU A 74 -4.23 4.25 4.52
C GLU A 74 -3.08 3.28 4.28
N LEU A 75 -3.37 2.10 3.74
CA LEU A 75 -2.36 1.11 3.39
C LEU A 75 -1.46 1.57 2.23
N VAL A 76 -2.02 2.31 1.27
CA VAL A 76 -1.25 2.99 0.22
C VAL A 76 -0.31 4.05 0.81
N GLU A 77 -0.80 4.90 1.71
CA GLU A 77 0.03 5.94 2.34
C GLU A 77 1.14 5.35 3.21
N LEU A 78 0.85 4.29 3.98
CA LEU A 78 1.87 3.53 4.70
C LEU A 78 2.99 3.08 3.76
N GLY A 79 2.65 2.52 2.60
CA GLY A 79 3.66 2.15 1.60
C GLY A 79 4.45 3.35 1.04
N ARG A 80 3.87 4.55 0.95
CA ARG A 80 4.61 5.76 0.52
C ARG A 80 5.61 6.21 1.56
N ASP A 81 5.20 6.20 2.83
CA ASP A 81 6.06 6.55 3.96
C ASP A 81 7.24 5.57 4.06
N ALA A 82 7.01 4.28 3.78
CA ALA A 82 8.03 3.26 3.62
C ALA A 82 9.17 3.68 2.69
N ILE A 83 8.78 3.98 1.45
CA ILE A 83 9.71 4.24 0.36
C ILE A 83 10.46 5.53 0.67
N ARG A 84 9.77 6.55 1.20
CA ARG A 84 10.41 7.78 1.67
C ARG A 84 11.44 7.51 2.77
N GLY A 85 11.14 6.66 3.74
CA GLY A 85 12.07 6.27 4.80
C GLY A 85 13.32 5.56 4.26
N ILE A 86 13.11 4.57 3.37
CA ILE A 86 14.21 3.84 2.71
C ILE A 86 15.12 4.81 1.95
N LEU A 87 14.52 5.68 1.12
CA LEU A 87 15.27 6.65 0.31
C LEU A 87 16.01 7.68 1.18
N SER A 88 15.42 8.14 2.28
CA SER A 88 16.01 9.18 3.15
C SER A 88 17.13 8.67 4.04
N SER A 89 17.07 7.41 4.46
CA SER A 89 18.08 6.84 5.36
C SER A 89 19.45 6.65 4.68
N GLY A 90 19.49 6.54 3.34
CA GLY A 90 20.69 6.15 2.59
C GLY A 90 21.27 4.78 2.98
N GLN A 91 20.63 4.09 3.92
CA GLN A 91 21.02 2.79 4.45
C GLN A 91 20.15 1.71 3.82
N TYR A 92 20.81 0.59 3.52
CA TYR A 92 20.14 -0.62 3.07
C TYR A 92 19.26 -1.15 4.21
N ILE A 93 17.95 -1.04 4.03
CA ILE A 93 16.99 -1.76 4.84
C ILE A 93 16.34 -2.78 3.90
N HIS A 94 16.46 -4.07 4.21
CA HIS A 94 15.83 -5.14 3.45
C HIS A 94 14.31 -4.88 3.39
N PRO A 95 13.57 -5.15 2.29
CA PRO A 95 12.15 -4.75 2.19
C PRO A 95 11.27 -5.31 3.30
N GLU A 96 11.55 -6.52 3.78
CA GLU A 96 10.91 -7.09 4.97
C GLU A 96 11.34 -6.40 6.26
N GLU A 97 12.61 -5.99 6.38
CA GLU A 97 13.13 -5.22 7.53
C GLU A 97 12.62 -3.77 7.51
N SER A 98 12.36 -3.20 6.32
CA SER A 98 11.75 -1.89 6.11
C SER A 98 10.28 -1.92 6.43
N LEU A 99 9.56 -2.96 5.99
CA LEU A 99 8.20 -3.22 6.44
C LEU A 99 8.14 -3.49 7.93
N ARG A 100 9.09 -4.24 8.49
CA ARG A 100 9.16 -4.50 9.93
C ARG A 100 9.45 -3.20 10.70
N GLN A 101 10.38 -2.37 10.23
CA GLN A 101 10.64 -1.04 10.79
C GLN A 101 9.51 -0.05 10.53
N MET A 102 8.76 -0.13 9.44
CA MET A 102 7.54 0.67 9.25
C MET A 102 6.41 0.22 10.18
N LEU A 103 6.17 -1.08 10.28
CA LEU A 103 5.09 -1.63 11.08
C LEU A 103 5.40 -1.51 12.59
N VAL A 104 6.67 -1.36 12.95
CA VAL A 104 7.11 -1.07 14.34
C VAL A 104 7.32 0.42 14.59
N CYS A 105 7.88 1.20 13.67
CA CYS A 105 8.24 2.62 13.89
C CYS A 105 7.35 3.62 13.13
N GLY A 106 6.91 3.28 11.92
CA GLY A 106 5.94 4.08 11.15
C GLY A 106 4.54 4.01 11.74
N TRP A 107 4.16 2.84 12.27
CA TRP A 107 2.93 2.64 13.04
C TRP A 107 2.95 3.49 14.31
N ASP A 108 4.03 3.39 15.10
CA ASP A 108 4.32 4.24 16.26
C ASP A 108 4.25 5.75 15.94
N ALA A 109 4.70 6.18 14.75
CA ALA A 109 4.67 7.57 14.33
C ALA A 109 3.27 8.04 13.85
N LEU A 110 2.52 7.18 13.17
CA LEU A 110 1.14 7.43 12.75
C LEU A 110 0.21 7.49 13.97
N GLU A 111 0.50 6.71 15.00
CA GLU A 111 -0.23 6.64 16.26
C GLU A 111 0.12 7.81 17.19
N ARG A 112 1.40 8.18 17.32
CA ARG A 112 1.84 9.41 18.03
C ARG A 112 1.36 10.70 17.38
N SER A 113 1.11 10.70 16.07
CA SER A 113 0.57 11.86 15.36
C SER A 113 -0.97 11.94 15.38
N ARG A 114 -1.68 10.84 15.74
CA ARG A 114 -3.16 10.77 15.68
C ARG A 114 -3.90 10.51 16.99
N LEU A 115 -3.27 10.20 18.13
CA LEU A 115 -3.97 10.11 19.44
C LEU A 115 -3.36 11.10 20.44
N VAL A 116 -4.15 12.03 20.98
CA VAL A 116 -4.99 11.85 22.18
C VAL A 116 -4.14 11.38 23.36
N LYS A 117 -4.10 12.19 24.42
CA LYS A 117 -3.36 11.87 25.65
C LYS A 117 -3.77 10.47 26.12
N PRO A 118 -2.84 9.51 26.24
CA PRO A 118 -3.18 8.18 26.69
C PRO A 118 -3.52 8.28 28.18
N SER A 119 -4.80 8.16 28.53
CA SER A 119 -5.20 8.07 29.94
C SER A 119 -5.44 6.64 30.40
N GLU A 120 -5.58 5.66 29.50
CA GLU A 120 -5.88 4.28 29.90
C GLU A 120 -5.15 3.24 29.03
N GLU A 121 -4.38 2.35 29.68
CA GLU A 121 -3.49 1.35 29.07
C GLU A 121 -4.20 0.25 28.25
N TRP A 122 -5.52 0.12 28.33
CA TRP A 122 -6.28 -0.97 27.71
C TRP A 122 -6.72 -0.69 26.25
N GLU A 123 -6.77 0.57 25.81
CA GLU A 123 -6.99 0.92 24.38
C GLU A 123 -5.80 0.49 23.51
N PHE A 124 -4.62 0.33 24.12
CA PHE A 124 -3.39 -0.07 23.45
C PHE A 124 -3.51 -1.53 22.94
N ASP A 125 -3.91 -2.52 23.73
CA ASP A 125 -3.89 -3.93 23.28
C ASP A 125 -4.92 -4.27 22.16
N LEU A 126 -6.07 -3.58 22.10
CA LEU A 126 -7.14 -3.85 21.12
C LEU A 126 -6.86 -3.24 19.73
N LEU A 127 -6.21 -2.08 19.69
CA LEU A 127 -5.67 -1.54 18.45
C LEU A 127 -4.59 -2.49 17.91
N PHE A 128 -3.69 -2.99 18.77
CA PHE A 128 -2.55 -3.79 18.34
C PHE A 128 -2.94 -5.15 17.73
N GLY A 129 -4.02 -5.81 18.16
CA GLY A 129 -4.41 -7.13 17.65
C GLY A 129 -4.79 -7.18 16.17
N ASN A 130 -5.60 -6.22 15.69
CA ASN A 130 -5.97 -6.14 14.27
C ASN A 130 -4.80 -5.67 13.40
N HIS A 131 -3.93 -4.82 13.96
CA HIS A 131 -2.73 -4.35 13.29
C HIS A 131 -1.65 -5.44 13.22
N GLU A 132 -1.59 -6.35 14.18
CA GLU A 132 -0.72 -7.53 14.16
C GLU A 132 -1.14 -8.53 13.08
N ALA A 133 -2.44 -8.83 12.94
CA ALA A 133 -2.96 -9.69 11.87
C ALA A 133 -2.64 -9.12 10.47
N MET A 134 -2.88 -7.82 10.27
CA MET A 134 -2.52 -7.13 9.01
C MET A 134 -1.01 -7.16 8.77
N ARG A 135 -0.21 -6.92 9.81
CA ARG A 135 1.25 -6.95 9.73
C ARG A 135 1.75 -8.33 9.29
N HIS A 136 1.23 -9.40 9.89
CA HIS A 136 1.56 -10.77 9.50
C HIS A 136 1.14 -11.05 8.06
N ALA A 137 -0.07 -10.65 7.67
CA ALA A 137 -0.55 -10.82 6.32
C ALA A 137 0.34 -10.11 5.28
N ILE A 138 0.79 -8.88 5.59
CA ILE A 138 1.68 -8.13 4.68
C ILE A 138 3.04 -8.84 4.59
N ALA A 139 3.57 -9.34 5.70
CA ALA A 139 4.83 -10.08 5.70
C ALA A 139 4.73 -11.38 4.86
N GLU A 140 3.63 -12.13 5.02
CA GLU A 140 3.38 -13.36 4.26
C GLU A 140 3.13 -13.10 2.76
N ASN A 141 2.57 -11.93 2.42
CA ASN A 141 2.22 -11.54 1.05
C ASN A 141 3.09 -10.39 0.53
N VAL A 142 4.31 -10.22 1.04
CA VAL A 142 5.14 -9.01 0.82
C VAL A 142 5.37 -8.68 -0.66
N TYR A 143 5.52 -9.71 -1.49
CA TYR A 143 5.73 -9.52 -2.93
C TYR A 143 4.49 -8.99 -3.62
N ASP A 144 3.35 -9.65 -3.41
CA ASP A 144 2.08 -9.26 -4.02
C ASP A 144 1.64 -7.90 -3.48
N PHE A 145 1.90 -7.62 -2.19
CA PHE A 145 1.70 -6.30 -1.61
C PHE A 145 2.45 -5.22 -2.39
N TRP A 146 3.77 -5.30 -2.49
CA TRP A 146 4.56 -4.25 -3.14
C TRP A 146 4.28 -4.14 -4.64
N LYS A 147 4.07 -5.27 -5.32
CA LYS A 147 3.70 -5.30 -6.73
C LYS A 147 2.37 -4.59 -6.99
N ASN A 148 1.32 -4.92 -6.23
CA ASN A 148 0.03 -4.25 -6.39
C ASN A 148 0.13 -2.79 -5.95
N TRP A 149 0.91 -2.50 -4.90
CA TRP A 149 1.12 -1.14 -4.39
C TRP A 149 1.73 -0.23 -5.46
N SER A 150 2.77 -0.69 -6.15
CA SER A 150 3.42 0.10 -7.20
C SER A 150 2.50 0.34 -8.39
N ILE A 151 1.67 -0.63 -8.74
CA ILE A 151 0.67 -0.49 -9.80
C ILE A 151 -0.37 0.58 -9.44
N VAL A 152 -0.93 0.50 -8.23
CA VAL A 152 -1.98 1.42 -7.76
C VAL A 152 -1.47 2.85 -7.65
N THR A 153 -0.26 3.02 -7.13
CA THR A 153 0.32 4.34 -6.85
C THR A 153 1.06 4.97 -8.02
N GLY A 154 1.47 4.18 -9.01
CA GLY A 154 2.39 4.64 -10.06
C GLY A 154 3.81 4.90 -9.57
N VAL A 155 4.12 4.57 -8.31
CA VAL A 155 5.47 4.77 -7.75
C VAL A 155 6.31 3.53 -8.08
N PRO A 156 7.44 3.69 -8.81
CA PRO A 156 8.29 2.56 -9.14
C PRO A 156 8.93 1.99 -7.87
N LEU A 157 8.99 0.66 -7.80
CA LEU A 157 9.74 -0.01 -6.74
C LEU A 157 11.24 0.13 -7.01
N PRO A 158 12.07 0.30 -5.97
CA PRO A 158 13.52 0.16 -6.11
C PRO A 158 13.86 -1.18 -6.80
N PRO A 159 14.84 -1.23 -7.74
CA PRO A 159 15.14 -2.43 -8.52
C PRO A 159 15.27 -3.72 -7.71
N ARG A 160 15.81 -3.61 -6.49
CA ARG A 160 16.03 -4.75 -5.58
C ARG A 160 14.76 -5.25 -4.88
N VAL A 161 13.70 -4.43 -4.78
CA VAL A 161 12.38 -4.85 -4.29
C VAL A 161 11.63 -5.62 -5.39
N ALA A 162 11.86 -5.26 -6.66
CA ALA A 162 11.21 -5.89 -7.80
C ALA A 162 11.76 -7.30 -8.15
N GLU A 163 13.02 -7.60 -7.78
CA GLU A 163 13.75 -8.73 -8.35
C GLU A 163 13.66 -10.09 -7.63
N LYS A 164 13.34 -10.20 -6.32
CA LYS A 164 13.09 -11.49 -5.59
C LYS A 164 12.88 -11.29 -4.08
N SER A 165 11.78 -11.82 -3.52
CA SER A 165 11.62 -12.07 -2.08
C SER A 165 11.41 -13.57 -1.81
N ARG A 166 12.51 -14.30 -1.67
CA ARG A 166 12.55 -15.49 -0.83
C ARG A 166 13.84 -15.42 -0.04
N PHE A 167 13.75 -14.95 1.20
CA PHE A 167 14.85 -15.04 2.13
C PHE A 167 14.35 -15.76 3.36
N TYR A 168 14.98 -16.90 3.62
CA TYR A 168 14.79 -17.63 4.86
C TYR A 168 15.40 -16.79 5.97
N CYS A 169 14.61 -16.41 6.97
CA CYS A 169 15.13 -16.02 8.26
C CYS A 169 15.69 -17.31 8.89
N SER A 170 17.01 -17.49 8.84
CA SER A 170 17.67 -18.46 9.72
C SER A 170 17.66 -17.87 11.12
N CYS A 171 16.72 -18.34 11.93
CA CYS A 171 16.68 -18.14 13.38
C CYS A 171 17.90 -18.78 14.07
#